data_AF-A0A0E0MAM4-F1
#
_entry.id   AF-A0A0E0MAM4-F1
#
_cell.length_a   1.000
_cell.length_b   1.000
_cell.length_c   1.000
_cell.angle_alpha   90.00
_cell.angle_beta   90.00
_cell.angle_gamma   90.00
#
_symmetry.space_group_name_H-M   'P 1'
#
loop_
_entity.id
_entity.type
_entity.pdbx_description
1 polymer ?
#
loop_
_entity_poly.entity_id
_entity_poly.type
_entity_poly.pdbx_seq_one_letter_code
_entity_poly.pdbx_strand_id
1 'polypeptide(L)'
;MSLCSSTDAACLTVTQSTPTTTTLQPRTEDNDSGAVVTGPFTFFPGKPRWTRPDMLLTYAASPTATADHLPPSGVRAVLRSAFARWADVIPMRFVEAERYDAADIKVGFYLYTDGQCDGCTTIDSDDDDGDCGGVLAHSSMPEKNGHIHIHAAHEWTVNLGADTAPLAVDLESVVTHEIGHVLGLDHSSSRSSMMYPFINCRERKVRLTTDDVHGIQELYGANPHFSFGAYFKQDILSRIQQIKNEKRRTRGRSFWQRGLALTCGIIINYSERFVSNSACVSSINKTVRYFVIVKLLINRT
;
A
#
# COMPACT_ATOMS: atom_id res chain seq x y z
N MET A 1 17.12 53.33 -8.36
CA MET A 1 17.33 53.77 -9.76
C MET A 1 18.14 52.71 -10.47
N SER A 2 17.53 51.94 -11.36
CA SER A 2 18.14 51.53 -12.64
C SER A 2 17.04 50.87 -13.47
N LEU A 3 16.90 51.35 -14.69
CA LEU A 3 15.90 50.99 -15.70
C LEU A 3 16.38 49.73 -16.45
N CYS A 4 15.47 48.85 -16.85
CA CYS A 4 15.69 47.99 -18.01
C CYS A 4 14.43 47.92 -18.88
N SER A 5 14.63 48.39 -20.11
CA SER A 5 13.72 48.42 -21.25
C SER A 5 13.75 47.08 -22.00
N SER A 6 12.68 46.83 -22.75
CA SER A 6 12.46 45.74 -23.71
C SER A 6 13.60 45.53 -24.71
N THR A 7 14.04 44.28 -24.90
CA THR A 7 13.93 43.43 -26.12
C THR A 7 14.93 42.27 -26.02
N ASP A 8 14.48 41.10 -26.48
CA ASP A 8 15.24 39.85 -26.72
C ASP A 8 15.38 38.82 -25.58
N ALA A 9 14.97 37.62 -25.97
CA ALA A 9 14.79 36.42 -25.19
C ALA A 9 16.13 35.74 -24.89
N ALA A 10 16.43 35.55 -23.61
CA ALA A 10 17.15 34.42 -23.02
C ALA A 10 17.49 34.75 -21.56
N CYS A 11 16.49 34.79 -20.69
CA CYS A 11 16.74 34.59 -19.26
C CYS A 11 16.26 33.19 -18.93
N LEU A 12 17.18 32.23 -18.97
CA LEU A 12 16.99 30.93 -18.33
C LEU A 12 16.83 31.20 -16.83
N THR A 13 15.59 31.38 -16.39
CA THR A 13 15.25 31.26 -14.99
C THR A 13 15.41 29.79 -14.64
N VAL A 14 16.54 29.46 -14.01
CA VAL A 14 16.64 28.29 -13.14
C VAL A 14 15.60 28.50 -12.05
N THR A 15 14.39 27.97 -12.25
CA THR A 15 13.43 27.79 -11.19
C THR A 15 14.01 26.73 -10.25
N GLN A 16 14.66 27.19 -9.19
CA GLN A 16 14.97 26.35 -8.05
C GLN A 16 13.62 25.89 -7.48
N SER A 17 13.21 24.66 -7.80
CA SER A 17 12.19 23.96 -7.04
C SER A 17 12.78 23.67 -5.65
N THR A 18 12.40 24.49 -4.68
CA THR A 18 12.66 24.19 -3.27
C THR A 18 11.91 22.89 -2.90
N PRO A 19 12.61 21.80 -2.50
CA PRO A 19 12.00 20.53 -2.18
C PRO A 19 11.57 20.52 -0.71
N THR A 20 10.63 21.40 -0.35
CA THR A 20 10.26 21.62 1.07
C THR A 20 8.99 20.87 1.48
N THR A 21 8.22 20.35 0.52
CA THR A 21 6.88 19.80 0.75
C THR A 21 6.69 18.54 -0.11
N THR A 22 6.34 17.42 0.53
CA THR A 22 6.01 16.15 -0.15
C THR A 22 4.54 15.84 0.05
N THR A 23 3.89 15.34 -1.00
CA THR A 23 2.46 15.46 -1.15
C THR A 23 1.82 14.12 -1.48
N LEU A 24 0.91 13.66 -0.62
CA LEU A 24 0.08 12.50 -0.91
C LEU A 24 -1.06 12.88 -1.86
N GLN A 25 -1.27 12.06 -2.89
CA GLN A 25 -2.28 12.28 -3.93
C GLN A 25 -3.25 11.10 -4.01
N PRO A 26 -4.44 11.27 -4.60
CA PRO A 26 -5.33 10.17 -4.97
C PRO A 26 -4.89 9.48 -6.28
N ARG A 27 -5.39 8.26 -6.56
CA ARG A 27 -4.80 7.37 -7.58
C ARG A 27 -5.47 7.53 -8.96
N THR A 28 -4.67 7.59 -10.02
CA THR A 28 -5.09 7.34 -11.41
C THR A 28 -4.82 5.89 -11.88
N GLU A 29 -5.70 5.31 -12.70
CA GLU A 29 -5.55 3.95 -13.20
C GLU A 29 -4.43 3.83 -14.24
N ASP A 30 -3.30 3.21 -13.87
CA ASP A 30 -2.38 2.62 -14.84
C ASP A 30 -2.04 1.15 -14.52
N ASN A 31 -2.24 0.33 -15.56
CA ASN A 31 -1.93 -1.09 -15.64
C ASN A 31 -0.42 -1.30 -15.64
N ASP A 32 0.11 -1.99 -14.62
CA ASP A 32 1.31 -2.81 -14.86
C ASP A 32 1.42 -4.00 -13.89
N SER A 33 2.08 -4.98 -14.45
CA SER A 33 2.11 -6.41 -14.20
C SER A 33 3.15 -6.81 -13.15
N GLY A 34 2.91 -7.96 -12.53
CA GLY A 34 3.56 -8.36 -11.30
C GLY A 34 5.08 -8.52 -11.36
N ALA A 35 5.74 -7.97 -10.34
CA ALA A 35 7.04 -8.41 -9.87
C ALA A 35 7.04 -8.38 -8.33
N VAL A 36 7.40 -9.50 -7.71
CA VAL A 36 7.72 -9.54 -6.27
C VAL A 36 9.16 -9.03 -6.14
N VAL A 37 9.33 -7.78 -5.68
CA VAL A 37 10.64 -7.16 -5.44
C VAL A 37 10.72 -6.71 -3.98
N THR A 38 11.70 -7.24 -3.26
CA THR A 38 12.22 -6.68 -2.00
C THR A 38 13.27 -5.62 -2.36
N GLY A 39 13.13 -4.32 -2.16
CA GLY A 39 12.01 -3.42 -1.80
C GLY A 39 12.38 -1.97 -2.23
N PRO A 40 11.45 -1.02 -2.40
CA PRO A 40 11.78 0.33 -2.88
C PRO A 40 11.49 1.48 -1.89
N PHE A 41 11.69 1.31 -0.59
CA PHE A 41 11.68 2.47 0.31
C PHE A 41 12.76 3.49 -0.09
N THR A 42 12.45 4.78 0.03
CA THR A 42 13.37 5.86 -0.30
C THR A 42 13.47 6.85 0.87
N PHE A 43 14.46 7.74 0.79
CA PHE A 43 14.68 8.79 1.77
C PHE A 43 14.84 10.13 1.06
N PHE A 44 14.49 11.20 1.76
CA PHE A 44 14.86 12.53 1.33
C PHE A 44 16.38 12.68 1.19
N PRO A 45 16.86 13.54 0.29
CA PRO A 45 18.29 13.84 0.16
C PRO A 45 18.90 14.19 1.52
N GLY A 46 20.01 13.52 1.86
CA GLY A 46 20.69 13.69 3.15
C GLY A 46 20.13 12.82 4.29
N LYS A 47 19.10 11.99 4.04
CA LYS A 47 18.48 11.09 5.03
C LYS A 47 18.17 11.81 6.36
N PRO A 48 17.41 12.92 6.32
CA PRO A 48 17.06 13.67 7.53
C PRO A 48 16.30 12.75 8.49
N ARG A 49 16.54 12.95 9.79
CA ARG A 49 15.91 12.20 10.86
C ARG A 49 15.94 13.03 12.14
N TRP A 50 15.04 12.75 13.06
CA TRP A 50 15.04 13.41 14.37
C TRP A 50 16.23 12.96 15.21
N THR A 51 16.99 13.92 15.75
CA THR A 51 18.06 13.64 16.70
C THR A 51 17.59 13.91 18.14
N ARG A 52 16.96 12.91 18.77
CA ARG A 52 16.48 12.98 20.17
C ARG A 52 17.23 11.97 21.05
N PRO A 53 18.00 12.41 22.07
CA PRO A 53 18.73 11.48 22.95
C PRO A 53 17.84 10.47 23.66
N ASP A 54 16.61 10.85 23.98
CA ASP A 54 15.59 10.04 24.67
C ASP A 54 14.59 9.38 23.72
N MET A 55 14.75 9.57 22.40
CA MET A 55 13.85 9.08 21.36
C MET A 55 12.37 9.43 21.67
N LEU A 56 12.12 10.62 22.23
CA LEU A 56 10.79 11.11 22.52
C LEU A 56 10.42 12.24 21.55
N LEU A 57 9.26 12.10 20.91
CA LEU A 57 8.62 13.16 20.16
C LEU A 57 7.21 13.39 20.69
N THR A 58 6.82 14.64 20.78
CA THR A 58 5.49 15.05 21.17
C THR A 58 4.65 15.45 19.96
N TYR A 59 3.36 15.17 19.99
CA TYR A 59 2.45 15.57 18.92
C TYR A 59 1.17 16.21 19.46
N ALA A 60 0.53 17.08 18.67
CA ALA A 60 -0.77 17.63 19.03
C ALA A 60 -1.62 17.95 17.80
N ALA A 61 -2.94 17.78 17.94
CA ALA A 61 -3.92 18.27 16.99
C ALA A 61 -4.18 19.77 17.22
N SER A 62 -4.33 20.53 16.14
CA SER A 62 -4.65 21.95 16.19
C SER A 62 -6.01 22.16 16.85
N PRO A 63 -6.13 23.11 17.80
CA PRO A 63 -7.42 23.43 18.41
C PRO A 63 -8.31 24.29 17.50
N THR A 64 -7.75 24.88 16.43
CA THR A 64 -8.44 25.84 15.57
C THR A 64 -8.48 25.45 14.10
N ALA A 65 -7.51 24.67 13.63
CA ALA A 65 -7.46 24.17 12.25
C ALA A 65 -8.06 22.76 12.22
N THR A 66 -9.39 22.67 12.24
CA THR A 66 -10.18 21.45 12.44
C THR A 66 -11.05 21.10 11.23
N ALA A 67 -11.44 19.83 11.12
CA ALA A 67 -12.51 19.39 10.25
C ALA A 67 -13.79 19.25 11.10
N ASP A 68 -14.68 20.24 11.04
CA ASP A 68 -15.80 20.40 11.99
C ASP A 68 -16.83 19.26 11.96
N HIS A 69 -16.91 18.53 10.85
CA HIS A 69 -17.78 17.35 10.73
C HIS A 69 -17.22 16.11 11.44
N LEU A 70 -15.94 16.13 11.82
CA LEU A 70 -15.31 15.03 12.54
C LEU A 70 -15.32 15.27 14.06
N PRO A 71 -15.66 14.24 14.87
CA PRO A 71 -15.56 14.38 16.32
C PRO A 71 -14.08 14.55 16.73
N PRO A 72 -13.72 15.56 17.55
CA PRO A 72 -12.34 15.77 17.99
C PRO A 72 -11.71 14.56 18.69
N SER A 73 -12.52 13.79 19.42
CA SER A 73 -12.09 12.52 20.03
C SER A 73 -11.71 11.45 19.01
N GLY A 74 -12.42 11.41 17.87
CA GLY A 74 -12.11 10.52 16.75
C GLY A 74 -10.79 10.88 16.08
N VAL A 75 -10.57 12.18 15.83
CA VAL A 75 -9.29 12.67 15.29
C VAL A 75 -8.13 12.32 16.21
N ARG A 76 -8.23 12.61 17.52
CA ARG A 76 -7.18 12.24 18.49
C ARG A 76 -6.92 10.74 18.57
N ALA A 77 -7.98 9.92 18.47
CA ALA A 77 -7.84 8.46 18.45
C ALA A 77 -7.09 7.98 17.21
N VAL A 78 -7.39 8.56 16.04
CA VAL A 78 -6.67 8.31 14.79
C VAL A 78 -5.19 8.68 14.92
N LEU A 79 -4.87 9.89 15.42
CA LEU A 79 -3.48 10.31 15.61
C LEU A 79 -2.73 9.35 16.52
N ARG A 80 -3.31 8.99 17.68
CA ARG A 80 -2.71 8.05 18.62
C ARG A 80 -2.43 6.69 17.99
N SER A 81 -3.38 6.17 17.20
CA SER A 81 -3.22 4.91 16.48
C SER A 81 -2.12 5.00 15.43
N ALA A 82 -2.11 6.06 14.62
CA ALA A 82 -1.12 6.28 13.56
C ALA A 82 0.31 6.37 14.11
N PHE A 83 0.54 7.15 15.18
CA PHE A 83 1.83 7.22 15.84
C PHE A 83 2.23 5.90 16.50
N ALA A 84 1.29 5.18 17.11
CA ALA A 84 1.57 3.88 17.72
C ALA A 84 2.09 2.85 16.70
N ARG A 85 1.57 2.86 15.47
CA ARG A 85 2.03 1.95 14.39
C ARG A 85 3.51 2.11 14.08
N TRP A 86 3.99 3.36 14.05
CA TRP A 86 5.42 3.63 13.88
C TRP A 86 6.20 3.27 15.15
N ALA A 87 5.70 3.63 16.34
CA ALA A 87 6.35 3.25 17.61
C ALA A 87 6.49 1.74 17.81
N ASP A 88 5.61 0.92 17.23
CA ASP A 88 5.69 -0.54 17.31
C ASP A 88 6.98 -1.09 16.64
N VAL A 89 7.55 -0.35 15.68
CA VAL A 89 8.65 -0.85 14.83
C VAL A 89 9.98 -0.13 15.02
N ILE A 90 9.99 1.06 15.63
CA ILE A 90 11.21 1.84 15.96
C ILE A 90 11.28 2.18 17.46
N PRO A 91 12.45 2.52 18.03
CA PRO A 91 12.57 2.85 19.46
C PRO A 91 11.93 4.19 19.85
N MET A 92 11.32 4.92 18.90
CA MET A 92 10.69 6.21 19.15
C MET A 92 9.42 6.08 19.99
N ARG A 93 9.28 6.96 20.97
CA ARG A 93 8.07 7.16 21.76
C ARG A 93 7.36 8.42 21.27
N PHE A 94 6.04 8.31 21.11
CA PHE A 94 5.18 9.44 20.78
C PHE A 94 4.24 9.72 21.95
N VAL A 95 4.15 10.98 22.36
CA VAL A 95 3.26 11.42 23.45
C VAL A 95 2.44 12.61 22.98
N GLU A 96 1.13 12.55 23.20
CA GLU A 96 0.25 13.67 22.92
C GLU A 96 0.57 14.82 23.89
N ALA A 97 0.91 16.00 23.38
CA ALA A 97 1.21 17.17 24.18
C ALA A 97 -0.08 17.83 24.69
N GLU A 98 -0.05 18.34 25.92
CA GLU A 98 -1.16 19.12 26.49
C GLU A 98 -1.35 20.46 25.76
N ARG A 99 -0.25 21.02 25.24
CA ARG A 99 -0.19 22.32 24.59
C ARG A 99 0.25 22.17 23.15
N TYR A 100 -0.61 22.59 22.22
CA TYR A 100 -0.34 22.50 20.78
C TYR A 100 0.92 23.25 20.36
N ASP A 101 1.16 24.44 20.92
CA ASP A 101 2.30 25.28 20.57
C ASP A 101 3.66 24.67 20.97
N ALA A 102 3.67 23.84 21.99
CA ALA A 102 4.85 23.16 22.52
C ALA A 102 5.14 21.78 21.88
N ALA A 103 4.24 21.26 21.05
CA ALA A 103 4.43 19.97 20.40
C ALA A 103 5.54 20.01 19.34
N ASP A 104 6.33 18.92 19.25
CA ASP A 104 7.32 18.74 18.17
C ASP A 104 6.65 18.57 16.81
N ILE A 105 5.52 17.84 16.79
CA ILE A 105 4.74 17.54 15.59
C ILE A 105 3.33 18.13 15.73
N LYS A 106 2.96 18.99 14.81
CA LYS A 106 1.70 19.75 14.83
C LYS A 106 0.83 19.31 13.66
N VAL A 107 -0.36 18.81 13.96
CA VAL A 107 -1.31 18.30 12.96
C VAL A 107 -2.49 19.25 12.84
N GLY A 108 -2.91 19.63 11.64
CA GLY A 108 -4.07 20.50 11.43
C GLY A 108 -4.69 20.37 10.05
N PHE A 109 -5.96 20.79 9.95
CA PHE A 109 -6.73 20.82 8.71
C PHE A 109 -6.77 22.24 8.18
N TYR A 110 -6.31 22.45 6.94
CA TYR A 110 -6.17 23.78 6.35
C TYR A 110 -6.77 23.82 4.95
N LEU A 111 -7.37 24.97 4.60
CA LEU A 111 -7.73 25.28 3.22
C LEU A 111 -6.57 26.04 2.55
N TYR A 112 -6.44 25.89 1.23
CA TYR A 112 -5.51 26.70 0.43
C TYR A 112 -5.65 28.21 0.69
N THR A 113 -6.89 28.68 0.87
CA THR A 113 -7.21 30.10 1.08
C THR A 113 -6.78 30.66 2.43
N ASP A 114 -6.39 29.81 3.39
CA ASP A 114 -6.11 30.26 4.75
C ASP A 114 -4.72 30.89 4.89
N GLY A 115 -3.87 30.79 3.86
CA GLY A 115 -2.49 31.33 3.85
C GLY A 115 -1.58 30.69 4.90
N GLN A 116 -2.04 29.63 5.57
CA GLN A 116 -1.36 28.95 6.68
C GLN A 116 -0.81 27.56 6.31
N CYS A 117 -1.04 27.10 5.07
CA CYS A 117 -0.46 25.85 4.59
C CYS A 117 0.40 26.05 3.34
N ASP A 118 1.69 25.77 3.48
CA ASP A 118 2.68 25.85 2.42
C ASP A 118 2.58 24.63 1.51
N GLY A 119 1.96 24.79 0.33
CA GLY A 119 1.82 23.70 -0.64
C GLY A 119 0.48 22.96 -0.61
N CYS A 120 -0.53 23.50 0.09
CA CYS A 120 -1.90 23.17 -0.31
C CYS A 120 -2.16 23.69 -1.72
N THR A 121 -3.00 23.00 -2.47
CA THR A 121 -3.51 23.46 -3.77
C THR A 121 -5.02 23.61 -3.66
N THR A 122 -5.66 24.24 -4.65
CA THR A 122 -7.10 24.06 -4.82
C THR A 122 -7.41 22.58 -5.06
N ILE A 123 -8.59 22.13 -4.62
CA ILE A 123 -9.14 20.90 -5.17
C ILE A 123 -9.60 21.27 -6.58
N ASP A 124 -8.90 20.78 -7.59
CA ASP A 124 -9.36 20.92 -8.95
C ASP A 124 -10.54 19.94 -9.09
N SER A 125 -11.74 20.50 -9.23
CA SER A 125 -13.01 19.75 -9.27
C SER A 125 -13.26 19.04 -10.61
N ASP A 126 -12.28 19.06 -11.51
CA ASP A 126 -12.43 18.61 -12.90
C ASP A 126 -12.01 17.14 -13.08
N ASP A 127 -11.58 16.46 -12.02
CA ASP A 127 -11.22 15.04 -12.03
C ASP A 127 -12.47 14.16 -11.87
N ASP A 128 -13.28 14.10 -12.93
CA ASP A 128 -14.51 13.28 -13.07
C ASP A 128 -14.26 11.74 -13.07
N ASP A 129 -13.05 11.30 -12.71
CA ASP A 129 -12.57 9.92 -12.86
C ASP A 129 -12.83 9.02 -11.63
N GLY A 130 -13.66 9.47 -10.68
CA GLY A 130 -13.96 8.71 -9.46
C GLY A 130 -12.82 8.70 -8.44
N ASP A 131 -11.92 9.68 -8.56
CA ASP A 131 -10.82 9.91 -7.65
C ASP A 131 -11.23 10.85 -6.50
N CYS A 132 -10.48 10.83 -5.40
CA CYS A 132 -10.73 11.71 -4.26
C CYS A 132 -10.23 13.15 -4.49
N GLY A 133 -9.60 13.38 -5.66
CA GLY A 133 -9.16 14.67 -6.20
C GLY A 133 -7.97 15.32 -5.49
N GLY A 134 -7.08 15.96 -6.26
CA GLY A 134 -6.10 16.93 -5.74
C GLY A 134 -5.10 16.41 -4.69
N VAL A 135 -4.57 17.31 -3.86
CA VAL A 135 -3.60 17.00 -2.81
C VAL A 135 -4.31 16.71 -1.49
N LEU A 136 -4.07 15.54 -0.89
CA LEU A 136 -4.73 15.13 0.36
C LEU A 136 -4.09 15.75 1.60
N ALA A 137 -2.76 15.69 1.66
CA ALA A 137 -1.97 16.18 2.77
C ALA A 137 -0.52 16.39 2.34
N HIS A 138 0.21 17.10 3.19
CA HIS A 138 1.66 17.17 3.14
C HIS A 138 2.24 17.33 4.53
N SER A 139 3.53 17.09 4.65
CA SER A 139 4.23 17.21 5.92
C SER A 139 5.65 17.75 5.75
N SER A 140 6.18 18.25 6.87
CA SER A 140 7.55 18.72 6.93
C SER A 140 8.53 17.57 7.12
N MET A 141 9.71 17.70 6.53
CA MET A 141 10.85 16.85 6.87
C MET A 141 11.23 16.99 8.36
N PRO A 142 11.93 15.99 8.94
CA PRO A 142 12.45 16.06 10.31
C PRO A 142 13.17 17.37 10.61
N GLU A 143 12.98 17.91 11.81
CA GLU A 143 13.60 19.15 12.32
C GLU A 143 13.25 20.44 11.55
N LYS A 144 12.43 20.37 10.49
CA LYS A 144 11.84 21.53 9.81
C LYS A 144 10.46 21.85 10.36
N ASN A 145 10.39 22.25 11.62
CA ASN A 145 9.18 22.71 12.33
C ASN A 145 8.03 21.69 12.53
N GLY A 146 8.14 20.47 11.98
CA GLY A 146 7.32 19.30 12.32
C GLY A 146 5.82 19.54 12.11
N HIS A 147 5.39 19.72 10.86
CA HIS A 147 3.98 19.91 10.55
C HIS A 147 3.41 18.74 9.76
N ILE A 148 2.14 18.43 10.00
CA ILE A 148 1.29 17.62 9.13
C ILE A 148 0.07 18.47 8.80
N HIS A 149 -0.02 18.89 7.54
CA HIS A 149 -1.11 19.69 7.02
C HIS A 149 -2.02 18.78 6.20
N ILE A 150 -3.27 18.70 6.63
CA ILE A 150 -4.31 17.91 5.98
C ILE A 150 -5.21 18.90 5.23
N HIS A 151 -5.55 18.58 3.99
CA HIS A 151 -6.38 19.46 3.18
C HIS A 151 -7.84 19.43 3.67
N ALA A 152 -8.35 20.54 4.20
CA ALA A 152 -9.63 20.55 4.91
C ALA A 152 -10.86 20.34 4.02
N ALA A 153 -10.75 20.54 2.70
CA ALA A 153 -11.90 20.44 1.80
C ALA A 153 -12.25 19.01 1.35
N HIS A 154 -11.44 18.00 1.69
CA HIS A 154 -11.74 16.59 1.39
C HIS A 154 -12.77 15.99 2.34
N GLU A 155 -13.48 14.97 1.86
CA GLU A 155 -14.45 14.21 2.65
C GLU A 155 -13.75 13.23 3.61
N TRP A 156 -13.19 13.75 4.70
CA TRP A 156 -12.50 12.93 5.69
C TRP A 156 -13.44 12.02 6.47
N THR A 157 -12.99 10.80 6.75
CA THR A 157 -13.63 9.91 7.74
C THR A 157 -12.61 9.33 8.72
N VAL A 158 -13.04 9.12 9.96
CA VAL A 158 -12.29 8.39 11.00
C VAL A 158 -12.70 6.92 11.09
N ASN A 159 -13.73 6.50 10.35
CA ASN A 159 -14.19 5.12 10.29
C ASN A 159 -14.90 4.85 8.96
N LEU A 160 -14.37 3.93 8.18
CA LEU A 160 -14.99 3.47 6.94
C LEU A 160 -16.10 2.46 7.22
N GLY A 161 -17.30 2.78 6.77
CA GLY A 161 -18.50 1.94 6.86
C GLY A 161 -19.28 1.93 5.55
N ALA A 162 -20.37 1.16 5.53
CA ALA A 162 -21.26 1.10 4.36
C ALA A 162 -21.87 2.48 4.03
N ASP A 163 -22.17 3.27 5.05
CA ASP A 163 -22.83 4.58 4.92
C ASP A 163 -21.87 5.76 4.72
N THR A 164 -20.56 5.50 4.66
CA THR A 164 -19.59 6.57 4.37
C THR A 164 -19.77 7.06 2.92
N ALA A 165 -19.46 8.32 2.64
CA ALA A 165 -19.59 8.88 1.31
C ALA A 165 -18.69 8.18 0.26
N PRO A 166 -19.05 8.24 -1.04
CA PRO A 166 -18.26 7.61 -2.12
C PRO A 166 -16.82 8.13 -2.21
N LEU A 167 -16.61 9.43 -1.99
CA LEU A 167 -15.30 10.10 -2.07
C LEU A 167 -14.62 10.21 -0.71
N ALA A 168 -15.07 9.43 0.28
CA ALA A 168 -14.53 9.53 1.62
C ALA A 168 -13.08 9.00 1.70
N VAL A 169 -12.22 9.79 2.34
CA VAL A 169 -10.80 9.47 2.55
C VAL A 169 -10.59 9.04 4.00
N ASP A 170 -9.94 7.88 4.19
CA ASP A 170 -9.59 7.37 5.52
C ASP A 170 -8.47 8.21 6.14
N LEU A 171 -8.80 8.96 7.19
CA LEU A 171 -7.87 9.87 7.85
C LEU A 171 -6.66 9.15 8.45
N GLU A 172 -6.85 7.94 9.00
CA GLU A 172 -5.75 7.19 9.62
C GLU A 172 -4.71 6.76 8.58
N SER A 173 -5.15 6.39 7.38
CA SER A 173 -4.25 6.02 6.29
C SER A 173 -3.37 7.19 5.86
N VAL A 174 -3.99 8.36 5.64
CA VAL A 174 -3.24 9.58 5.25
C VAL A 174 -2.31 10.04 6.37
N VAL A 175 -2.79 10.13 7.61
CA VAL A 175 -1.92 10.54 8.74
C VAL A 175 -0.78 9.54 8.95
N THR A 176 -1.02 8.24 8.81
CA THR A 176 0.05 7.24 8.96
C THR A 176 1.13 7.43 7.89
N HIS A 177 0.75 7.74 6.66
CA HIS A 177 1.66 8.09 5.57
C HIS A 177 2.48 9.35 5.89
N GLU A 178 1.82 10.45 6.25
CA GLU A 178 2.48 11.71 6.56
C GLU A 178 3.44 11.61 7.75
N ILE A 179 3.13 10.79 8.75
CA ILE A 179 4.07 10.53 9.85
C ILE A 179 5.36 9.88 9.32
N GLY A 180 5.30 9.02 8.30
CA GLY A 180 6.51 8.46 7.68
C GLY A 180 7.42 9.55 7.10
N HIS A 181 6.84 10.56 6.45
CA HIS A 181 7.57 11.74 5.97
C HIS A 181 8.12 12.60 7.10
N VAL A 182 7.33 12.87 8.14
CA VAL A 182 7.79 13.57 9.35
C VAL A 182 8.94 12.85 10.02
N LEU A 183 9.03 11.53 9.87
CA LEU A 183 10.14 10.72 10.38
C LEU A 183 11.30 10.57 9.38
N GLY A 184 11.17 11.03 8.13
CA GLY A 184 12.27 11.12 7.16
C GLY A 184 12.23 10.12 6.01
N LEU A 185 11.19 9.30 5.90
CA LEU A 185 10.95 8.46 4.72
C LEU A 185 10.45 9.33 3.57
N ASP A 186 10.84 8.96 2.35
CA ASP A 186 10.26 9.51 1.13
C ASP A 186 9.40 8.43 0.44
N HIS A 187 8.72 8.79 -0.65
CA HIS A 187 7.77 7.94 -1.32
C HIS A 187 8.38 6.61 -1.77
N SER A 188 7.70 5.51 -1.46
CA SER A 188 8.00 4.18 -1.99
C SER A 188 7.35 4.02 -3.36
N SER A 189 8.03 3.32 -4.28
CA SER A 189 7.40 2.92 -5.54
C SER A 189 6.53 1.66 -5.40
N SER A 190 6.53 1.02 -4.23
CA SER A 190 5.72 -0.17 -3.97
C SER A 190 4.28 0.23 -3.67
N ARG A 191 3.34 -0.17 -4.53
CA ARG A 191 1.89 0.11 -4.35
C ARG A 191 1.33 -0.35 -3.01
N SER A 192 1.90 -1.40 -2.42
CA SER A 192 1.47 -1.90 -1.12
C SER A 192 2.05 -1.13 0.07
N SER A 193 3.16 -0.42 -0.11
CA SER A 193 3.84 0.33 0.96
C SER A 193 2.96 1.45 1.50
N MET A 194 3.00 1.67 2.81
CA MET A 194 2.39 2.84 3.45
C MET A 194 2.84 4.13 2.78
N MET A 195 4.12 4.22 2.42
CA MET A 195 4.73 5.38 1.76
C MET A 195 4.47 5.45 0.25
N TYR A 196 3.57 4.65 -0.32
CA TYR A 196 3.16 4.85 -1.71
C TYR A 196 2.40 6.18 -1.85
N PRO A 197 2.71 7.05 -2.83
CA PRO A 197 2.15 8.40 -2.95
C PRO A 197 0.65 8.44 -3.26
N PHE A 198 0.00 7.30 -3.49
CA PHE A 198 -1.40 7.25 -3.89
C PHE A 198 -2.26 6.34 -3.00
N ILE A 199 -3.50 6.78 -2.73
CA ILE A 199 -4.53 6.01 -2.03
C ILE A 199 -5.88 6.17 -2.73
N ASN A 200 -6.68 5.10 -2.80
CA ASN A 200 -8.01 5.19 -3.39
C ASN A 200 -9.04 5.72 -2.37
N CYS A 201 -10.12 6.31 -2.87
CA CYS A 201 -11.29 6.57 -2.05
C CYS A 201 -11.78 5.32 -1.35
N ARG A 202 -12.19 5.46 -0.09
CA ARG A 202 -12.69 4.38 0.76
C ARG A 202 -11.69 3.24 0.98
N GLU A 203 -10.43 3.42 0.64
CA GLU A 203 -9.36 2.48 0.97
C GLU A 203 -8.88 2.73 2.40
N ARG A 204 -8.72 1.63 3.16
CA ARG A 204 -8.05 1.67 4.46
C ARG A 204 -6.69 1.01 4.37
N LYS A 205 -5.63 1.81 4.47
CA LYS A 205 -4.24 1.40 4.35
C LYS A 205 -3.45 1.89 5.55
N VAL A 206 -3.53 1.13 6.65
CA VAL A 206 -2.95 1.52 7.94
C VAL A 206 -1.82 0.61 8.42
N ARG A 207 -1.53 -0.48 7.71
CA ARG A 207 -0.54 -1.49 8.13
C ARG A 207 0.80 -1.20 7.46
N LEU A 208 1.85 -1.02 8.26
CA LEU A 208 3.22 -0.91 7.75
C LEU A 208 3.62 -2.23 7.09
N THR A 209 4.10 -2.15 5.86
CA THR A 209 4.65 -3.29 5.12
C THR A 209 6.10 -3.55 5.50
N THR A 210 6.67 -4.64 4.99
CA THR A 210 8.09 -4.94 5.17
C THR A 210 8.99 -3.83 4.61
N ASP A 211 8.56 -3.16 3.54
CA ASP A 211 9.27 -2.05 2.92
C ASP A 211 9.36 -0.85 3.87
N ASP A 212 8.21 -0.47 4.43
CA ASP A 212 8.10 0.64 5.39
C ASP A 212 8.91 0.37 6.66
N VAL A 213 8.82 -0.86 7.20
CA VAL A 213 9.54 -1.28 8.40
C VAL A 213 11.05 -1.26 8.17
N HIS A 214 11.53 -1.78 7.05
CA HIS A 214 12.97 -1.76 6.75
C HIS A 214 13.49 -0.32 6.58
N GLY A 215 12.77 0.53 5.84
CA GLY A 215 13.18 1.91 5.61
C GLY A 215 13.28 2.70 6.92
N ILE A 216 12.25 2.61 7.77
CA ILE A 216 12.25 3.38 9.02
C ILE A 216 13.29 2.85 10.02
N GLN A 217 13.52 1.54 10.05
CA GLN A 217 14.55 0.95 10.90
C GLN A 217 15.97 1.26 10.43
N GLU A 218 16.18 1.59 9.15
CA GLU A 218 17.48 2.11 8.69
C GLU A 218 17.80 3.48 9.31
N LEU A 219 16.78 4.32 9.59
CA LEU A 219 16.97 5.64 10.19
C LEU A 219 17.11 5.61 11.72
N TYR A 220 16.33 4.75 12.39
CA TYR A 220 16.18 4.79 13.85
C TYR A 220 16.57 3.49 14.57
N GLY A 221 16.85 2.42 13.83
CA GLY A 221 16.99 1.07 14.37
C GLY A 221 15.64 0.44 14.72
N ALA A 222 15.67 -0.85 15.08
CA ALA A 222 14.47 -1.58 15.47
C ALA A 222 14.07 -1.30 16.92
N ASN A 223 12.76 -1.25 17.19
CA ASN A 223 12.26 -1.30 18.57
C ASN A 223 12.75 -2.61 19.23
N PRO A 224 13.33 -2.59 20.44
CA PRO A 224 13.77 -3.80 21.15
C PRO A 224 12.66 -4.85 21.38
N HIS A 225 11.40 -4.42 21.38
CA HIS A 225 10.23 -5.29 21.54
C HIS A 225 9.61 -5.72 20.21
N PHE A 226 10.12 -5.24 19.07
CA PHE A 226 9.63 -5.62 17.76
C PHE A 226 10.09 -7.04 17.39
N SER A 227 9.15 -7.85 16.90
CA SER A 227 9.43 -9.15 16.30
C SER A 227 8.86 -9.21 14.91
N PHE A 228 9.74 -9.22 13.90
CA PHE A 228 9.35 -9.28 12.49
C PHE A 228 8.42 -10.46 12.20
N GLY A 229 8.77 -11.66 12.70
CA GLY A 229 7.96 -12.86 12.51
C GLY A 229 6.58 -12.79 13.17
N ALA A 230 6.46 -12.16 14.35
CA ALA A 230 5.18 -11.98 15.02
C ALA A 230 4.31 -10.93 14.30
N TYR A 231 4.92 -9.80 13.92
CA TYR A 231 4.23 -8.70 13.26
C TYR A 231 3.68 -9.15 11.89
N PHE A 232 4.48 -9.83 11.07
CA PHE A 232 4.09 -10.30 9.73
C PHE A 232 3.48 -11.71 9.70
N LYS A 233 3.13 -12.28 10.86
CA LYS A 233 2.64 -13.67 10.96
C LYS A 233 1.47 -13.95 10.04
N GLN A 234 0.46 -13.07 10.00
CA GLN A 234 -0.73 -13.26 9.17
C GLN A 234 -0.40 -13.22 7.68
N ASP A 235 0.45 -12.28 7.25
CA ASP A 235 0.88 -12.15 5.85
C ASP A 235 1.66 -13.39 5.41
N ILE A 236 2.56 -13.88 6.27
CA ILE A 236 3.32 -15.11 6.06
C ILE A 236 2.37 -16.31 5.95
N LEU A 237 1.41 -16.45 6.86
CA LEU A 237 0.45 -17.56 6.85
C LEU A 237 -0.42 -17.55 5.59
N SER A 238 -0.92 -16.38 5.20
CA SER A 238 -1.69 -16.19 3.96
C SER A 238 -0.86 -16.56 2.74
N ARG A 239 0.40 -16.13 2.67
CA ARG A 239 1.30 -16.48 1.57
C ARG A 239 1.61 -17.97 1.51
N ILE A 240 1.84 -18.62 2.65
CA ILE A 240 2.01 -20.08 2.75
C ILE A 240 0.76 -20.79 2.23
N GLN A 241 -0.43 -20.32 2.60
CA GLN A 241 -1.68 -20.91 2.14
C GLN A 241 -1.88 -20.76 0.63
N GLN A 242 -1.53 -19.59 0.09
CA GLN A 242 -1.55 -19.35 -1.36
C GLN A 242 -0.62 -20.31 -2.11
N ILE A 243 0.63 -20.45 -1.65
CA ILE A 243 1.61 -21.37 -2.25
C ILE A 243 1.10 -22.82 -2.19
N LYS A 244 0.45 -23.23 -1.09
CA LYS A 244 -0.17 -24.56 -0.98
C LYS A 244 -1.29 -24.75 -2.01
N ASN A 245 -2.13 -23.74 -2.22
CA ASN A 245 -3.22 -23.79 -3.19
C ASN A 245 -2.68 -23.83 -4.64
N GLU A 246 -1.66 -23.05 -4.96
CA GLU A 246 -0.98 -23.05 -6.25
C GLU A 246 -0.35 -24.42 -6.55
N LYS A 247 0.36 -25.01 -5.57
CA LYS A 247 0.92 -26.37 -5.68
C LYS A 247 -0.15 -27.44 -5.89
N ARG A 248 -1.32 -27.35 -5.22
CA ARG A 248 -2.45 -28.26 -5.47
C ARG A 248 -2.98 -28.11 -6.90
N ARG A 249 -3.12 -26.87 -7.39
CA ARG A 249 -3.60 -26.58 -8.75
C ARG A 249 -2.63 -27.08 -9.82
N THR A 250 -1.32 -26.91 -9.65
CA THR A 250 -0.30 -27.42 -10.59
C THR A 250 -0.19 -28.94 -10.54
N ARG A 251 -0.27 -29.57 -9.36
CA ARG A 251 -0.31 -31.04 -9.23
C ARG A 251 -1.56 -31.62 -9.88
N GLY A 252 -2.73 -31.00 -9.68
CA GLY A 252 -3.97 -31.36 -10.37
C GLY A 252 -3.85 -31.23 -11.88
N ARG A 253 -3.32 -30.11 -12.41
CA ARG A 253 -3.04 -29.94 -13.85
C ARG A 253 -2.06 -30.97 -14.40
N SER A 254 -0.99 -31.30 -13.67
CA SER A 254 -0.03 -32.33 -14.09
C SER A 254 -0.65 -33.73 -14.15
N PHE A 255 -1.64 -34.02 -13.30
CA PHE A 255 -2.41 -35.25 -13.35
C PHE A 255 -3.32 -35.30 -14.59
N TRP A 256 -4.00 -34.20 -14.93
CA TRP A 256 -4.82 -34.13 -16.14
C TRP A 256 -3.99 -34.11 -17.45
N GLN A 257 -2.82 -33.44 -17.46
CA GLN A 257 -1.90 -33.46 -18.61
C GLN A 257 -1.21 -34.83 -18.78
N ARG A 258 -0.89 -35.54 -17.69
CA ARG A 258 -0.43 -36.93 -17.77
C ARG A 258 -1.54 -37.90 -18.16
N GLY A 259 -2.79 -37.64 -17.75
CA GLY A 259 -3.97 -38.37 -18.19
C GLY A 259 -4.24 -38.21 -19.70
N LEU A 260 -4.11 -36.99 -20.24
CA LEU A 260 -4.24 -36.74 -21.68
C LEU A 260 -3.04 -37.27 -22.50
N ALA A 261 -1.83 -37.27 -21.94
CA ALA A 261 -0.67 -37.88 -22.59
C ALA A 261 -0.76 -39.42 -22.63
N LEU A 262 -1.42 -40.04 -21.64
CA LEU A 262 -1.71 -41.49 -21.64
C LEU A 262 -2.89 -41.87 -22.56
N THR A 263 -3.73 -40.93 -22.99
CA THR A 263 -4.78 -41.18 -24.01
C THR A 263 -4.35 -40.85 -25.44
N CYS A 264 -3.35 -39.99 -25.66
CA CYS A 264 -2.78 -39.75 -27.00
C CYS A 264 -1.57 -40.63 -27.35
N GLY A 265 -0.98 -41.35 -26.38
CA GLY A 265 0.15 -42.26 -26.61
C GLY A 265 -0.21 -43.72 -26.93
N ILE A 266 -1.49 -44.07 -27.09
CA ILE A 266 -1.95 -45.44 -27.46
C ILE A 266 -2.46 -45.50 -28.91
N ILE A 267 -2.37 -44.41 -29.69
CA ILE A 267 -2.58 -44.44 -31.14
C ILE A 267 -1.27 -44.05 -31.82
N ILE A 268 -0.31 -44.98 -31.87
CA ILE A 268 0.60 -45.21 -32.99
C ILE A 268 1.11 -46.65 -32.84
N ASN A 269 1.05 -47.41 -33.94
CA ASN A 269 1.76 -48.67 -34.19
C ASN A 269 1.34 -49.91 -33.40
N TYR A 270 0.41 -50.67 -33.99
CA TYR A 270 0.57 -52.10 -34.35
C TYR A 270 -0.54 -52.33 -35.41
N SER A 271 -0.31 -52.76 -36.65
CA SER A 271 0.57 -53.81 -37.13
C SER A 271 0.75 -53.71 -38.67
N GLU A 272 1.97 -53.86 -39.18
CA GLU A 272 2.22 -54.28 -40.56
C GLU A 272 2.38 -55.81 -40.62
N ARG A 273 1.71 -56.42 -41.61
CA ARG A 273 1.95 -57.73 -42.27
C ARG A 273 1.61 -59.02 -41.50
N PHE A 274 0.52 -59.70 -41.89
CA PHE A 274 0.50 -60.72 -42.97
C PHE A 274 -0.91 -61.32 -43.13
N VAL A 275 -1.19 -61.73 -44.37
CA VAL A 275 -2.39 -62.36 -44.94
C VAL A 275 -2.84 -63.64 -44.19
N SER A 276 -4.14 -63.76 -43.88
CA SER A 276 -5.03 -64.88 -44.27
C SER A 276 -6.18 -65.13 -43.27
N ASN A 277 -7.37 -65.33 -43.85
CA ASN A 277 -8.55 -66.04 -43.32
C ASN A 277 -9.43 -65.42 -42.22
N SER A 278 -10.49 -64.79 -42.73
CA SER A 278 -11.92 -65.12 -42.50
C SER A 278 -12.60 -64.81 -41.15
N ALA A 279 -13.69 -64.03 -41.30
CA ALA A 279 -14.90 -63.93 -40.49
C ALA A 279 -14.82 -63.04 -39.23
N CYS A 280 -15.33 -61.80 -39.24
CA CYS A 280 -16.73 -61.34 -39.34
C CYS A 280 -17.20 -60.83 -37.97
N VAL A 281 -17.23 -59.50 -37.84
CA VAL A 281 -18.28 -58.67 -37.22
C VAL A 281 -19.16 -59.33 -36.15
N SER A 282 -19.05 -58.90 -34.89
CA SER A 282 -20.16 -58.20 -34.23
C SER A 282 -19.82 -57.71 -32.82
N SER A 283 -20.37 -56.53 -32.52
CA SER A 283 -20.74 -56.06 -31.19
C SER A 283 -19.68 -55.36 -30.34
N ILE A 284 -19.49 -54.09 -30.71
CA ILE A 284 -19.52 -52.95 -29.80
C ILE A 284 -20.67 -53.17 -28.78
N ASN A 285 -20.36 -53.70 -27.59
CA ASN A 285 -20.91 -53.29 -26.30
C ASN A 285 -20.44 -54.24 -25.19
N LYS A 286 -19.35 -53.87 -24.50
CA LYS A 286 -19.11 -54.23 -23.09
C LYS A 286 -18.09 -53.31 -22.40
N THR A 287 -18.09 -52.02 -22.77
CA THR A 287 -17.39 -50.93 -22.05
C THR A 287 -18.18 -50.45 -20.81
N VAL A 288 -19.04 -51.29 -20.21
CA VAL A 288 -19.84 -50.90 -19.02
C VAL A 288 -19.55 -51.80 -17.80
N ARG A 289 -18.51 -52.64 -17.81
CA ARG A 289 -18.17 -53.45 -16.63
C ARG A 289 -16.76 -53.31 -16.04
N TYR A 290 -15.94 -52.40 -16.55
CA TYR A 290 -14.67 -52.07 -15.88
C TYR A 290 -14.70 -50.83 -14.99
N PHE A 291 -15.79 -50.05 -15.01
CA PHE A 291 -15.97 -48.89 -14.12
C PHE A 291 -16.62 -49.21 -12.75
N VAL A 292 -16.95 -50.49 -12.47
CA VAL A 292 -17.47 -50.90 -11.16
C VAL A 292 -16.44 -51.64 -10.30
N ILE A 293 -15.32 -52.13 -10.87
CA ILE A 293 -14.37 -52.96 -10.11
C ILE A 293 -13.25 -52.13 -9.43
N VAL A 294 -12.87 -50.97 -9.96
CA VAL A 294 -11.83 -50.14 -9.32
C VAL A 294 -12.37 -49.29 -8.15
N LYS A 295 -13.69 -49.05 -8.10
CA LYS A 295 -14.33 -48.35 -6.98
C LYS A 295 -14.43 -49.18 -5.68
N LEU A 296 -14.12 -50.48 -5.74
CA LEU A 296 -14.14 -51.39 -4.59
C LEU A 296 -12.76 -51.74 -4.01
N LEU A 297 -11.65 -51.29 -4.61
CA LEU A 297 -10.30 -51.63 -4.13
C LEU A 297 -9.53 -50.46 -3.49
N ILE A 298 -10.05 -49.23 -3.53
CA ILE A 298 -9.37 -48.06 -2.92
C ILE A 298 -9.96 -47.67 -1.55
N ASN A 299 -11.08 -48.26 -1.12
CA ASN A 299 -11.70 -47.96 0.19
C ASN A 299 -11.33 -48.95 1.32
N ARG A 300 -10.24 -49.72 1.15
CA ARG A 300 -9.65 -50.53 2.22
C ARG A 300 -8.12 -50.54 2.09
N THR A 301 -7.50 -49.43 2.49
CA THR A 301 -6.19 -49.36 3.18
C THR A 301 -5.95 -47.93 3.66
#